data_AF-A0AAE8MXX0-F1
#
_entry.id   AF-A0AAE8MXX0-F1
#
_cell.length_a   1.000
_cell.length_b   1.000
_cell.length_c   1.000
_cell.angle_alpha   90.00
_cell.angle_beta   90.00
_cell.angle_gamma   90.00
#
_symmetry.space_group_name_H-M   'P 1'
#
loop_
_entity.id
_entity.type
_entity.pdbx_description
1 polymer ?
#
loop_
_entity_poly.entity_id
_entity_poly.type
_entity_poly.pdbx_seq_one_letter_code
_entity_poly.pdbx_strand_id
1 'polypeptide(L)'
;MKLSIVAAAAALALAPTTTAWRIYLYNWEGGNKDGGYHTNSGPGGKGERCHTIGNLNNKVSSIQWYSKNSETSPTSQCDVTFYNSAGCKDRLAGPYRANFFVDADYLGINNKITTYKTRCWPM
;
A
#
# COMPACT_ATOMS: atom_id res chain seq x y z
N MET A 1 -6.00 -43.56 -39.73
CA MET A 1 -6.55 -42.96 -38.49
C MET A 1 -5.91 -41.59 -38.29
N LYS A 2 -6.75 -40.55 -38.20
CA LYS A 2 -6.35 -39.17 -37.91
C LYS A 2 -6.00 -39.06 -36.42
N LEU A 3 -4.84 -38.50 -36.09
CA LEU A 3 -4.57 -38.01 -34.74
C LEU A 3 -4.60 -36.49 -34.79
N SER A 4 -5.68 -35.98 -34.22
CA SER A 4 -6.06 -34.58 -34.16
C SER A 4 -5.12 -33.79 -33.25
N ILE A 5 -4.88 -32.56 -33.67
CA ILE A 5 -4.20 -31.45 -33.00
C ILE A 5 -4.88 -31.14 -31.66
N VAL A 6 -4.12 -30.84 -30.61
CA VAL A 6 -4.52 -29.80 -29.65
C VAL A 6 -3.29 -29.00 -29.24
N ALA A 7 -3.14 -27.81 -29.81
CA ALA A 7 -2.28 -26.77 -29.29
C ALA A 7 -2.84 -26.36 -27.92
N ALA A 8 -2.09 -26.61 -26.84
CA ALA A 8 -2.41 -26.08 -25.54
C ALA A 8 -2.16 -24.57 -25.58
N ALA A 9 -3.22 -23.80 -25.83
CA ALA A 9 -3.24 -22.38 -25.52
C ALA A 9 -3.00 -22.25 -24.01
N ALA A 10 -1.79 -21.90 -23.62
CA ALA A 10 -1.54 -21.41 -22.28
C ALA A 10 -2.37 -20.14 -22.13
N ALA A 11 -3.53 -20.28 -21.48
CA ALA A 11 -4.21 -19.15 -20.90
C ALA A 11 -3.20 -18.53 -19.93
N LEU A 12 -2.54 -17.46 -20.36
CA LEU A 12 -1.99 -16.47 -19.45
C LEU A 12 -3.16 -16.08 -18.57
N ALA A 13 -3.25 -16.70 -17.39
CA ALA A 13 -4.11 -16.22 -16.34
C ALA A 13 -3.67 -14.77 -16.13
N LEU A 14 -4.44 -13.84 -16.70
CA LEU A 14 -4.41 -12.44 -16.32
C LEU A 14 -4.78 -12.49 -14.84
N ALA A 15 -3.76 -12.55 -13.98
CA ALA A 15 -3.92 -12.25 -12.57
C ALA A 15 -4.74 -10.96 -12.54
N PRO A 16 -5.85 -10.91 -11.78
CA PRO A 16 -6.66 -9.71 -11.72
C PRO A 16 -5.70 -8.58 -11.41
N THR A 17 -5.56 -7.62 -12.34
CA THR A 17 -4.81 -6.38 -12.12
C THR A 17 -5.42 -5.79 -10.88
N THR A 18 -4.81 -6.01 -9.72
CA THR A 18 -5.50 -5.87 -8.44
C THR A 18 -5.95 -4.43 -8.36
N THR A 19 -7.27 -4.23 -8.49
CA THR A 19 -7.94 -2.94 -8.56
C THR A 19 -7.91 -2.31 -7.18
N ALA A 20 -6.72 -2.04 -6.66
CA ALA A 20 -6.48 -1.70 -5.28
C ALA A 20 -5.35 -0.69 -5.11
N TRP A 21 -5.57 0.27 -4.21
CA TRP A 21 -4.47 1.05 -3.64
C TRP A 21 -3.50 0.10 -2.93
N ARG A 22 -2.22 0.46 -2.83
CA ARG A 22 -1.20 -0.38 -2.22
C ARG A 22 -0.33 0.45 -1.30
N ILE A 23 0.00 -0.10 -0.15
CA ILE A 23 1.00 0.47 0.77
C ILE A 23 2.03 -0.58 1.13
N TYR A 24 3.27 -0.14 1.21
CA TYR A 24 4.39 -0.93 1.72
C TYR A 24 5.14 -0.06 2.72
N LEU A 25 5.28 -0.58 3.94
CA LEU A 25 6.02 0.05 5.03
C LEU A 25 7.15 -0.90 5.40
N TYR A 26 8.37 -0.39 5.42
CA TYR A 26 9.56 -1.18 5.69
C TYR A 26 10.28 -0.67 6.93
N ASN A 27 10.93 -1.60 7.63
CA ASN A 27 11.99 -1.30 8.57
C ASN A 27 13.32 -1.68 7.92
N TRP A 28 14.06 -0.69 7.46
CA TRP A 28 15.40 -0.82 6.87
C TRP A 28 16.47 -0.14 7.73
N GLU A 29 16.31 -0.14 9.06
CA GLU A 29 17.28 0.48 9.97
C GLU A 29 18.72 0.04 9.66
N GLY A 30 19.62 1.03 9.51
CA GLY A 30 21.03 0.78 9.23
C GLY A 30 21.33 0.05 7.92
N GLY A 31 20.39 0.04 6.96
CA GLY A 31 20.52 -0.71 5.70
C GLY A 31 20.13 -2.19 5.82
N ASN A 32 19.62 -2.63 6.97
CA ASN A 32 19.18 -4.00 7.17
C ASN A 32 17.77 -4.23 6.63
N LYS A 33 17.65 -4.93 5.49
CA LYS A 33 16.37 -5.26 4.86
C LYS A 33 15.60 -6.39 5.57
N ASP A 34 16.19 -7.03 6.58
CA ASP A 34 15.57 -8.08 7.39
C ASP A 34 14.66 -7.52 8.50
N GLY A 35 14.61 -6.20 8.70
CA GLY A 35 13.79 -5.54 9.72
C GLY A 35 12.28 -5.74 9.58
N GLY A 36 11.85 -6.36 8.47
CA GLY A 36 10.47 -6.74 8.19
C GLY A 36 9.72 -5.69 7.37
N TYR A 37 8.52 -6.07 6.94
CA TYR A 37 7.64 -5.21 6.16
C TYR A 37 6.17 -5.40 6.58
N HIS A 38 5.39 -4.33 6.41
CA HIS A 38 3.93 -4.35 6.44
C HIS A 38 3.45 -3.96 5.05
N THR A 39 2.52 -4.73 4.50
CA THR A 39 1.86 -4.36 3.25
C THR A 39 0.37 -4.57 3.36
N ASN A 40 -0.38 -3.72 2.69
CA ASN A 40 -1.81 -3.87 2.56
C ASN A 40 -2.27 -3.30 1.22
N SER A 41 -3.41 -3.78 0.77
CA SER A 41 -4.09 -3.27 -0.39
C SER A 41 -5.60 -3.40 -0.18
N GLY A 42 -6.38 -2.57 -0.86
CA GLY A 42 -7.83 -2.66 -0.76
C GLY A 42 -8.51 -2.16 -2.01
N PRO A 43 -9.69 -2.71 -2.33
CA PRO A 43 -10.51 -2.13 -3.39
C PRO A 43 -10.71 -0.66 -3.02
N GLY A 44 -10.49 0.28 -3.95
CA GLY A 44 -10.65 1.71 -3.68
C GLY A 44 -12.11 2.14 -3.50
N GLY A 45 -12.94 1.28 -2.90
CA GLY A 45 -14.30 1.58 -2.51
C GLY A 45 -14.36 2.80 -1.59
N LYS A 46 -15.46 3.54 -1.68
CA LYS A 46 -15.66 4.81 -0.97
C LYS A 46 -15.52 4.66 0.54
N GLY A 47 -14.91 5.65 1.16
CA GLY A 47 -14.93 5.82 2.62
C GLY A 47 -13.56 5.89 3.27
N GLU A 48 -13.55 5.88 4.59
CA GLU A 48 -12.34 5.94 5.40
C GLU A 48 -12.14 4.64 6.18
N ARG A 49 -10.89 4.18 6.27
CA ARG A 49 -10.54 3.03 7.11
C ARG A 49 -9.21 3.25 7.81
N CYS A 50 -9.20 3.00 9.11
CA CYS A 50 -7.98 2.96 9.91
C CYS A 50 -7.38 1.56 9.89
N HIS A 51 -6.05 1.47 9.76
CA HIS A 51 -5.30 0.23 9.65
C HIS A 51 -4.15 0.21 10.65
N THR A 52 -3.92 -0.95 11.26
CA THR A 52 -2.81 -1.21 12.17
C THR A 52 -1.66 -1.89 11.45
N ILE A 53 -0.41 -1.53 11.78
CA ILE A 53 0.79 -2.07 11.12
C ILE A 53 1.47 -3.22 11.90
N GLY A 54 0.88 -3.63 13.02
CA GLY A 54 1.32 -4.78 13.82
C GLY A 54 2.77 -4.64 14.32
N ASN A 55 3.60 -5.62 13.99
CA ASN A 55 4.97 -5.76 14.50
C ASN A 55 5.93 -4.63 14.06
N LEU A 56 5.54 -3.82 13.08
CA LEU A 56 6.28 -2.63 12.65
C LEU A 56 5.93 -1.35 13.43
N ASN A 57 5.11 -1.44 14.49
CA ASN A 57 4.79 -0.29 15.32
C ASN A 57 6.07 0.44 15.78
N ASN A 58 6.17 1.73 15.46
CA ASN A 58 7.32 2.59 15.76
C ASN A 58 8.65 2.12 15.16
N LYS A 59 8.63 1.39 14.04
CA LYS A 59 9.83 0.86 13.37
C LYS A 59 9.88 1.17 11.87
N VAL A 60 8.90 1.90 11.35
CA VAL A 60 8.84 2.20 9.93
C VAL A 60 9.87 3.28 9.58
N SER A 61 10.76 2.93 8.66
CA SER A 61 11.81 3.81 8.15
C SER A 61 11.70 4.12 6.67
N SER A 62 10.92 3.35 5.89
CA SER A 62 10.67 3.61 4.47
C SER A 62 9.23 3.29 4.07
N ILE A 63 8.68 4.08 3.14
CA ILE A 63 7.26 4.07 2.77
C ILE A 63 7.14 4.09 1.25
N GLN A 64 6.35 3.18 0.70
CA GLN A 64 5.84 3.28 -0.67
C GLN A 64 4.31 3.28 -0.66
N TRP A 65 3.74 4.26 -1.33
CA TRP A 65 2.30 4.45 -1.45
C TRP A 65 1.89 4.51 -2.92
N TYR A 66 0.88 3.73 -3.26
CA TYR A 66 0.19 3.75 -4.54
C TYR A 66 -1.26 4.11 -4.28
N SER A 67 -1.59 5.36 -4.61
CA SER A 67 -2.88 6.01 -4.34
C SER A 67 -4.03 5.47 -5.19
N LYS A 68 -3.73 4.99 -6.40
CA LYS A 68 -4.73 4.56 -7.37
C LYS A 68 -4.89 3.05 -7.37
N ASN A 69 -6.09 2.62 -7.76
CA ASN A 69 -6.39 1.21 -7.92
C ASN A 69 -5.84 0.60 -9.22
N SER A 70 -5.52 1.43 -10.21
CA SER A 70 -4.83 1.07 -11.45
C SER A 70 -4.03 2.27 -11.95
N GLU A 71 -2.85 2.04 -12.53
CA GLU A 71 -2.05 3.12 -13.12
C GLU A 71 -2.56 3.51 -14.52
N THR A 72 -3.14 2.55 -15.26
CA THR A 72 -3.54 2.74 -16.66
C THR A 72 -5.02 3.14 -16.81
N SER A 73 -5.88 2.70 -15.90
CA SER A 73 -7.31 3.01 -15.93
C SER A 73 -7.87 3.06 -14.50
N PRO A 74 -7.50 4.09 -13.72
CA PRO A 74 -7.96 4.20 -12.35
C PRO A 74 -9.46 4.48 -12.31
N THR A 75 -10.18 3.72 -11.49
CA THR A 75 -11.59 3.96 -11.18
C THR A 75 -11.79 4.47 -9.76
N SER A 76 -10.72 4.50 -8.97
CA SER A 76 -10.73 5.02 -7.61
C SER A 76 -9.34 5.50 -7.19
N GLN A 77 -9.32 6.50 -6.33
CA GLN A 77 -8.13 7.05 -5.71
C GLN A 77 -8.32 7.11 -4.20
N CYS A 78 -7.21 6.92 -3.50
CA CYS A 78 -7.14 7.04 -2.05
C CYS A 78 -6.04 8.00 -1.63
N ASP A 79 -6.28 8.69 -0.53
CA ASP A 79 -5.20 9.30 0.25
C ASP A 79 -4.77 8.41 1.41
N VAL A 80 -3.56 8.64 1.90
CA VAL A 80 -3.03 8.02 3.13
C VAL A 80 -2.61 9.08 4.13
N THR A 81 -2.97 8.89 5.39
CA THR A 81 -2.54 9.72 6.54
C THR A 81 -1.91 8.83 7.60
N PHE A 82 -0.78 9.23 8.19
CA PHE A 82 -0.04 8.47 9.20
C PHE A 82 -0.24 9.03 10.61
N TYR A 83 -0.21 8.15 11.61
CA TYR A 83 -0.56 8.44 13.00
C TYR A 83 0.37 7.69 13.96
N ASN A 84 0.63 8.26 15.14
CA ASN A 84 1.53 7.67 16.17
C ASN A 84 0.78 6.90 17.27
N SER A 85 -0.54 6.78 17.15
CA SER A 85 -1.40 6.15 18.15
C SER A 85 -2.35 5.15 17.51
N ALA A 86 -2.85 4.23 18.31
CA ALA A 86 -3.89 3.29 17.90
C ALA A 86 -5.19 4.03 17.51
N GLY A 87 -5.93 3.46 16.56
CA GLY A 87 -7.20 4.02 16.11
C GLY A 87 -7.08 5.32 15.30
N CYS A 88 -5.93 5.57 14.67
CA CYS A 88 -5.69 6.75 13.84
C CYS A 88 -5.89 8.06 14.60
N LYS A 89 -5.33 8.10 15.82
CA LYS A 89 -5.24 9.28 16.68
C LYS A 89 -3.86 9.92 16.57
N ASP A 90 -3.78 11.20 16.90
CA ASP A 90 -2.57 12.05 16.85
C ASP A 90 -1.79 11.93 15.53
N ARG A 91 -2.27 12.73 14.56
CA ARG A 91 -1.76 12.75 13.19
C ARG A 91 -0.29 13.14 13.16
N LEU A 92 0.50 12.36 12.43
CA LEU A 92 1.89 12.63 12.12
C LEU A 92 2.06 13.37 10.79
N ALA A 93 1.45 12.85 9.73
CA ALA A 93 1.72 13.30 8.35
C ALA A 93 0.61 12.90 7.37
N GLY A 94 0.60 13.49 6.18
CA GLY A 94 -0.44 13.33 5.16
C GLY A 94 -1.57 14.37 5.30
N PRO A 95 -2.73 14.23 4.62
CA PRO A 95 -3.02 13.18 3.66
C PRO A 95 -2.18 13.30 2.39
N TYR A 96 -1.60 12.20 1.94
CA TYR A 96 -0.86 12.10 0.69
C TYR A 96 -1.72 11.45 -0.39
N ARG A 97 -1.95 12.18 -1.48
CA ARG A 97 -2.88 11.78 -2.56
C ARG A 97 -2.21 11.17 -3.78
N ALA A 98 -0.93 11.45 -4.00
CA ALA A 98 -0.18 10.95 -5.14
C ALA A 98 0.65 9.74 -4.73
N ASN A 99 1.08 8.94 -5.70
CA ASN A 99 2.05 7.88 -5.45
C ASN A 99 3.36 8.52 -4.96
N PHE A 100 3.98 7.91 -3.96
CA PHE A 100 5.29 8.36 -3.49
C PHE A 100 6.09 7.20 -2.92
N PHE A 101 7.41 7.36 -2.97
CA PHE A 101 8.37 6.48 -2.33
C PHE A 101 9.38 7.35 -1.58
N VAL A 102 9.53 7.14 -0.28
CA VAL A 102 10.35 8.01 0.56
C VAL A 102 10.81 7.31 1.82
N ASP A 103 11.98 7.70 2.33
CA ASP A 103 12.35 7.38 3.71
C ASP A 103 11.51 8.22 4.68
N ALA A 104 11.05 7.59 5.75
CA ALA A 104 10.16 8.21 6.73
C ALA A 104 10.82 9.42 7.43
N ASP A 105 12.15 9.50 7.43
CA ASP A 105 12.91 10.63 7.98
C ASP A 105 12.71 11.92 7.19
N TYR A 106 12.60 11.84 5.85
CA TYR A 106 12.28 13.01 5.02
C TYR A 106 10.91 13.61 5.34
N LEU A 107 10.00 12.83 5.92
CA LEU A 107 8.70 13.29 6.38
C LEU A 107 8.69 13.65 7.88
N GLY A 108 9.80 13.48 8.59
CA GLY A 108 9.90 13.70 10.04
C GLY A 108 9.19 12.66 10.91
N ILE A 109 8.81 11.52 10.33
CA ILE A 109 7.97 10.47 10.95
C ILE A 109 8.69 9.13 11.14
N ASN A 110 10.02 9.10 10.94
CA ASN A 110 10.84 7.91 11.11
C ASN A 110 10.60 7.25 12.47
N ASN A 111 10.33 5.95 12.48
CA ASN A 111 10.10 5.15 13.69
C ASN A 111 8.97 5.67 14.60
N LYS A 112 8.00 6.42 14.06
CA LYS A 112 6.86 6.95 14.84
C LYS A 112 5.49 6.39 14.44
N ILE A 113 5.42 5.69 13.30
CA ILE A 113 4.13 5.26 12.73
C ILE A 113 3.59 4.06 13.53
N THR A 114 2.32 4.14 13.93
CA THR A 114 1.57 3.07 14.62
C THR A 114 0.35 2.63 13.82
N THR A 115 -0.35 3.59 13.22
CA THR A 115 -1.51 3.34 12.36
C THR A 115 -1.48 4.26 11.15
N TYR A 116 -2.25 3.89 10.12
CA TYR A 116 -2.51 4.77 8.99
C TYR A 116 -3.99 4.72 8.62
N LYS A 117 -4.50 5.82 8.10
CA LYS A 117 -5.87 5.93 7.59
C LYS A 117 -5.83 6.08 6.08
N THR A 118 -6.64 5.30 5.40
CA THR A 118 -6.93 5.49 3.98
C THR A 118 -8.28 6.16 3.82
N ARG A 119 -8.38 7.20 2.99
CA ARG A 119 -9.67 7.75 2.53
C ARG A 119 -9.76 7.59 1.02
N CYS A 120 -10.79 6.90 0.55
CA CYS A 120 -10.95 6.54 -0.85
C CYS A 120 -12.22 7.14 -1.47
N TRP A 121 -12.16 7.48 -2.76
CA TRP A 121 -13.27 7.95 -3.58
C TRP A 121 -13.14 7.46 -5.03
N PRO A 122 -14.24 7.42 -5.81
CA PRO A 122 -14.18 7.10 -7.22
C PRO A 122 -13.55 8.26 -7.97
N MET A 123 -12.83 7.93 -9.04
CA MET A 123 -12.32 8.93 -9.98
C MET A 123 -13.34 9.25 -11.07
#